data_AF-A0A248UEL4-F1
#
_entry.id   AF-A0A248UEL4-F1
#
_cell.length_a   1.000
_cell.length_b   1.000
_cell.length_c   1.000
_cell.angle_alpha   90.00
_cell.angle_beta   90.00
_cell.angle_gamma   90.00
#
_symmetry.space_group_name_H-M   'P 1'
#
loop_
_entity.id
_entity.type
_entity.pdbx_description
1 polymer ?
#
loop_
_entity_poly.entity_id
_entity_poly.type
_entity_poly.pdbx_seq_one_letter_code
_entity_poly.pdbx_strand_id
1 'polypeptide(L)'
;MTKGEFARLINVTPGRVSQYIASGQIGPDALDGTGRSARIIVDKARRHLNGRLDVAQRLGLNGIATRAAPLEESKQELDLSSAPAVTLPRTDVVADQIALEKLEQAKMQTARARREEALAKGRYIFADDAKAEITRAVAMAYRVMEGGLADMATYLAGQFEVPQRDILHHLQKSFRDVRARAAQSFRDAVDNEPAHITDDLMDADSEDDQ
;
A
#
# COMPACT_ATOMS: atom_id res chain seq x y z
N MET A 1 2.84 -43.28 -6.16
CA MET A 1 1.39 -42.99 -6.34
C MET A 1 1.04 -42.88 -7.82
N THR A 2 -0.25 -42.94 -8.18
CA THR A 2 -0.67 -42.74 -9.58
C THR A 2 -0.62 -41.25 -9.98
N LYS A 3 -0.56 -40.96 -11.29
CA LYS A 3 -0.55 -39.57 -11.79
C LYS A 3 -1.81 -38.78 -11.38
N GLY A 4 -2.95 -39.47 -11.29
CA GLY A 4 -4.22 -38.87 -10.86
C GLY A 4 -4.27 -38.55 -9.37
N GLU A 5 -3.70 -39.41 -8.53
CA GLU A 5 -3.56 -39.16 -7.08
C GLU A 5 -2.63 -37.97 -6.81
N PHE A 6 -1.50 -37.89 -7.52
CA PHE A 6 -0.57 -36.76 -7.38
C PHE A 6 -1.21 -35.44 -7.81
N ALA A 7 -2.02 -35.45 -8.87
CA ALA A 7 -2.73 -34.26 -9.35
C ALA A 7 -3.68 -33.70 -8.27
N ARG A 8 -4.43 -34.58 -7.58
CA ARG A 8 -5.29 -34.20 -6.46
C ARG A 8 -4.50 -33.63 -5.29
N LEU A 9 -3.35 -34.22 -4.97
CA LEU A 9 -2.49 -33.80 -3.87
C LEU A 9 -1.84 -32.42 -4.08
N ILE A 10 -1.72 -31.95 -5.32
CA ILE A 10 -1.21 -30.60 -5.64
C ILE A 10 -2.30 -29.67 -6.20
N ASN A 11 -3.58 -30.05 -6.11
CA ASN A 11 -4.73 -29.28 -6.60
C ASN A 11 -4.64 -28.87 -8.08
N VAL A 12 -4.15 -29.75 -8.94
CA VAL A 12 -4.14 -29.55 -10.41
C VAL A 12 -4.87 -30.67 -11.14
N THR A 13 -5.20 -30.43 -12.41
CA THR A 13 -5.80 -31.48 -13.25
C THR A 13 -4.77 -32.55 -13.63
N PRO A 14 -5.15 -33.82 -13.79
CA PRO A 14 -4.24 -34.88 -14.25
C PRO A 14 -3.56 -34.59 -15.60
N GLY A 15 -4.23 -33.82 -16.47
CA GLY A 15 -3.66 -33.32 -17.72
C GLY A 15 -2.49 -32.35 -17.49
N ARG A 16 -2.56 -31.50 -16.46
CA ARG A 16 -1.48 -30.58 -16.09
C ARG A 16 -0.25 -31.31 -15.56
N VAL A 17 -0.44 -32.37 -14.77
CA VAL A 17 0.68 -33.24 -14.34
C VAL A 17 1.34 -33.92 -15.53
N SER A 18 0.57 -34.35 -16.53
CA SER A 18 1.11 -34.93 -17.76
C SER A 18 1.90 -33.90 -18.56
N GLN A 19 1.48 -32.63 -18.56
CA GLN A 19 2.23 -31.52 -19.14
C GLN A 19 3.54 -31.25 -18.38
N TYR A 20 3.54 -31.30 -17.05
CA TYR A 20 4.77 -31.14 -16.24
C TYR A 20 5.80 -32.23 -16.51
N ILE A 21 5.36 -33.46 -16.77
CA ILE A 21 6.24 -34.56 -17.18
C ILE A 21 6.77 -34.31 -18.60
N ALA A 22 5.90 -33.91 -19.54
CA ALA A 22 6.28 -33.65 -20.93
C ALA A 22 7.22 -32.44 -21.09
N SER A 23 7.05 -31.40 -20.27
CA SER A 23 7.88 -30.19 -20.27
C SER A 23 9.17 -30.35 -19.46
N GLY A 24 9.47 -31.55 -18.94
CA GLY A 24 10.67 -31.82 -18.13
C GLY A 24 10.67 -31.18 -16.74
N GLN A 25 9.54 -30.61 -16.31
CA GLN A 25 9.41 -30.01 -14.97
C GLN A 25 9.38 -31.08 -13.89
N ILE A 26 8.82 -32.25 -14.18
CA ILE A 26 8.99 -33.47 -13.39
C ILE A 26 9.97 -34.37 -14.13
N GLY A 27 11.18 -34.50 -13.59
CA GLY A 27 12.25 -35.31 -14.18
C GLY A 27 11.96 -36.81 -14.17
N PRO A 28 12.66 -37.59 -15.01
CA PRO A 28 12.48 -39.05 -15.11
C PRO A 28 12.88 -39.79 -13.83
N ASP A 29 13.68 -39.16 -12.97
CA ASP A 29 14.09 -39.63 -11.65
C ASP A 29 12.99 -39.53 -10.57
N ALA A 30 11.93 -38.77 -10.86
CA ALA A 30 10.70 -38.70 -10.06
C ALA A 30 9.60 -39.66 -10.57
N LEU A 31 9.88 -40.44 -11.61
CA LEU A 31 9.02 -41.48 -12.13
C LEU A 31 9.60 -42.85 -11.78
N ASP A 32 8.78 -43.71 -11.19
CA ASP A 32 9.08 -45.11 -10.94
C ASP A 32 8.31 -45.97 -11.97
N GLY A 33 9.07 -46.57 -12.90
CA GLY A 33 8.57 -47.35 -14.04
C GLY A 33 8.49 -46.59 -15.37
N THR A 34 8.38 -47.34 -16.48
CA THR A 34 8.32 -46.81 -17.86
C THR A 34 6.91 -46.93 -18.44
N GLY A 35 6.43 -45.88 -19.11
CA GLY A 35 5.16 -45.89 -19.86
C GLY A 35 3.90 -45.47 -19.08
N ARG A 36 2.73 -45.98 -19.51
CA ARG A 36 1.39 -45.56 -19.02
C ARG A 36 1.12 -45.90 -17.55
N SER A 37 1.85 -46.84 -16.97
CA SER A 37 1.75 -47.27 -15.57
C SER A 37 2.80 -46.64 -14.64
N ALA A 38 3.60 -45.68 -15.12
CA ALA A 38 4.62 -45.01 -14.32
C ALA A 38 4.01 -44.34 -13.08
N ARG A 39 4.56 -44.67 -11.92
CA ARG A 39 4.16 -44.12 -10.62
C ARG A 39 5.00 -42.89 -10.31
N ILE A 40 4.38 -41.89 -9.71
CA ILE A 40 5.06 -40.66 -9.28
C ILE A 40 5.62 -40.88 -7.87
N ILE A 41 6.90 -40.55 -7.71
CA ILE A 41 7.57 -40.40 -6.42
C ILE A 41 7.34 -38.97 -5.94
N VAL A 42 6.48 -38.83 -4.93
CA VAL A 42 5.92 -37.54 -4.47
C VAL A 42 6.99 -36.54 -4.10
N ASP A 43 7.95 -36.97 -3.28
CA ASP A 43 8.92 -36.05 -2.70
C ASP A 43 9.87 -35.49 -3.76
N LYS A 44 10.27 -36.33 -4.72
CA LYS A 44 11.09 -35.90 -5.86
C LYS A 44 10.31 -34.98 -6.80
N ALA A 45 9.05 -35.32 -7.10
CA ALA A 45 8.20 -34.48 -7.94
C ALA A 45 7.91 -33.12 -7.30
N ARG A 46 7.63 -33.07 -5.99
CA ARG A 46 7.46 -31.82 -5.23
C ARG A 46 8.72 -30.98 -5.22
N ARG A 47 9.90 -31.59 -5.02
CA ARG A 47 11.18 -30.86 -5.08
C ARG A 47 11.44 -30.28 -6.47
N HIS A 48 11.16 -31.03 -7.54
CA HIS A 48 11.33 -30.51 -8.90
C HIS A 48 10.36 -29.37 -9.22
N LEU A 49 9.11 -29.48 -8.78
CA LEU A 49 8.13 -28.40 -8.94
C LEU A 49 8.52 -27.18 -8.10
N ASN A 50 8.99 -27.35 -6.86
CA ASN A 50 9.41 -26.24 -6.02
C ASN A 50 10.66 -25.50 -6.55
N GLY A 51 11.59 -26.23 -7.19
CA GLY A 51 12.81 -25.64 -7.75
C GLY A 51 12.69 -25.06 -9.16
N ARG A 52 11.67 -25.47 -9.93
CA ARG A 52 11.54 -25.09 -11.36
C ARG A 52 10.27 -24.32 -11.71
N LEU A 53 9.29 -24.24 -10.81
CA LEU A 53 8.03 -23.54 -11.07
C LEU A 53 8.12 -22.10 -10.56
N ASP A 54 7.88 -21.15 -11.47
CA ASP A 54 7.84 -19.72 -11.18
C ASP A 54 6.75 -19.38 -10.16
N VAL A 55 7.01 -18.41 -9.27
CA VAL A 55 6.14 -18.07 -8.12
C VAL A 55 4.72 -17.68 -8.59
N ALA A 56 4.63 -17.04 -9.75
CA ALA A 56 3.36 -16.67 -10.40
C ALA A 56 2.53 -17.88 -10.89
N GLN A 57 3.14 -19.05 -11.09
CA GLN A 57 2.43 -20.29 -11.45
C GLN A 57 2.10 -21.16 -10.23
N ARG A 58 2.79 -20.95 -9.10
CA ARG A 58 2.50 -21.61 -7.80
C ARG A 58 1.25 -21.04 -7.13
N LEU A 59 1.04 -19.73 -7.26
CA LEU A 59 -0.18 -19.05 -6.85
C LEU A 59 -1.17 -19.20 -8.00
N GLY A 60 -2.08 -20.17 -7.93
CA GLY A 60 -3.00 -20.56 -9.01
C GLY A 60 -4.02 -19.51 -9.46
N LEU A 61 -3.61 -18.28 -9.77
CA LEU A 61 -4.46 -17.20 -10.29
C LEU A 61 -5.07 -17.52 -11.67
N ASN A 62 -4.60 -18.55 -12.37
CA ASN A 62 -5.18 -18.97 -13.65
C ASN A 62 -6.23 -20.09 -13.53
N GLY A 63 -6.60 -20.53 -12.32
CA GLY A 63 -7.55 -21.63 -12.09
C GLY A 63 -8.79 -21.29 -11.25
N ILE A 64 -8.85 -20.10 -10.65
CA ILE A 64 -9.92 -19.69 -9.73
C ILE A 64 -11.25 -19.40 -10.48
N ALA A 65 -11.22 -19.24 -11.80
CA ALA A 65 -12.42 -19.01 -12.61
C ALA A 65 -13.24 -20.28 -12.95
N THR A 66 -12.75 -21.50 -12.71
CA THR A 66 -13.34 -22.69 -13.36
C THR A 66 -13.78 -23.87 -12.50
N ARG A 67 -13.89 -23.76 -11.17
CA ARG A 67 -14.61 -24.82 -10.42
C ARG A 67 -15.13 -24.37 -9.06
N ALA A 68 -16.38 -23.96 -9.04
CA ALA A 68 -17.21 -23.93 -7.85
C ALA A 68 -17.76 -25.34 -7.55
N ALA A 69 -17.77 -25.69 -6.26
CA ALA A 69 -18.58 -26.73 -5.59
C ALA A 69 -18.03 -28.18 -5.54
N PRO A 70 -18.46 -29.01 -4.55
CA PRO A 70 -17.86 -29.04 -3.21
C PRO A 70 -17.59 -30.46 -2.63
N LEU A 71 -16.77 -30.48 -1.55
CA LEU A 71 -16.70 -31.39 -0.39
C LEU A 71 -16.68 -32.92 -0.60
N GLU A 72 -15.74 -33.60 0.07
CA GLU A 72 -16.00 -34.79 0.90
C GLU A 72 -14.77 -35.06 1.78
N GLU A 73 -15.02 -35.31 3.05
CA GLU A 73 -14.07 -35.60 4.12
C GLU A 73 -13.62 -37.06 4.07
N SER A 74 -12.34 -37.35 4.34
CA SER A 74 -11.98 -38.65 4.90
C SER A 74 -10.60 -38.62 5.59
N LYS A 75 -10.67 -38.93 6.89
CA LYS A 75 -9.61 -39.24 7.86
C LYS A 75 -8.71 -40.39 7.40
N GLN A 76 -7.44 -40.37 7.79
CA GLN A 76 -6.64 -41.51 8.34
C GLN A 76 -5.16 -41.10 8.45
N GLU A 77 -4.67 -40.90 9.68
CA GLU A 77 -3.89 -41.85 10.51
C GLU A 77 -2.38 -41.74 10.26
N LEU A 78 -1.71 -41.18 11.27
CA LEU A 78 -0.27 -40.91 11.32
C LEU A 78 0.45 -42.19 11.76
N ASP A 79 1.38 -42.68 10.93
CA ASP A 79 2.38 -43.65 11.36
C ASP A 79 3.78 -43.03 11.22
N LEU A 80 4.44 -42.89 12.37
CA LEU A 80 5.73 -42.24 12.56
C LEU A 80 6.82 -43.32 12.53
N SER A 81 7.54 -43.49 11.41
CA SER A 81 8.88 -44.09 11.48
C SER A 81 9.75 -43.86 10.24
N SER A 82 11.03 -43.60 10.51
CA SER A 82 12.20 -43.57 9.62
C SER A 82 12.49 -42.28 8.83
N ALA A 83 13.26 -41.40 9.46
CA ALA A 83 14.03 -40.36 8.78
C ALA A 83 15.37 -40.92 8.26
N PRO A 84 15.81 -40.50 7.06
CA PRO A 84 17.24 -40.29 6.85
C PRO A 84 17.56 -38.91 6.26
N ALA A 85 18.59 -38.30 6.86
CA ALA A 85 19.50 -37.25 6.39
C ALA A 85 18.95 -36.16 5.44
N VAL A 86 18.66 -34.99 6.01
CA VAL A 86 18.42 -33.73 5.29
C VAL A 86 19.72 -33.27 4.62
N THR A 87 19.83 -33.43 3.31
CA THR A 87 20.76 -32.64 2.49
C THR A 87 20.13 -31.28 2.23
N LEU A 88 20.73 -30.23 2.80
CA LEU A 88 20.35 -28.83 2.58
C LEU A 88 20.40 -28.52 1.08
N PRO A 89 19.32 -28.04 0.44
CA PRO A 89 19.37 -27.61 -0.95
C PRO A 89 20.26 -26.36 -1.04
N ARG A 90 21.21 -26.36 -1.99
CA ARG A 90 21.98 -25.18 -2.36
C ARG A 90 21.00 -24.09 -2.79
N THR A 91 20.86 -23.07 -1.96
CA THR A 91 20.05 -21.89 -2.21
C THR A 91 20.65 -21.13 -3.39
N ASP A 92 19.84 -20.88 -4.41
CA ASP A 92 20.22 -20.05 -5.54
C ASP A 92 20.15 -18.58 -5.08
N VAL A 93 21.27 -18.08 -4.56
CA VAL A 93 21.41 -16.76 -3.92
C VAL A 93 20.88 -15.62 -4.80
N VAL A 94 20.97 -15.79 -6.13
CA VAL A 94 20.48 -14.82 -7.11
C VAL A 94 18.95 -14.81 -7.18
N ALA A 95 18.31 -15.99 -7.14
CA ALA A 95 16.86 -16.10 -7.14
C ALA A 95 16.26 -15.50 -5.86
N ASP A 96 16.92 -15.72 -4.72
CA ASP A 96 16.50 -15.15 -3.43
C ASP A 96 16.67 -13.62 -3.41
N GLN A 97 17.76 -13.08 -3.98
CA GLN A 97 17.94 -11.63 -4.12
C GLN A 97 16.87 -10.98 -5.01
N ILE A 98 16.56 -11.60 -6.15
CA ILE A 98 15.51 -11.10 -7.05
C ILE A 98 14.13 -11.13 -6.35
N ALA A 99 13.87 -12.15 -5.52
CA ALA A 99 12.63 -12.25 -4.76
C ALA A 99 12.52 -11.13 -3.70
N LEU A 100 13.62 -10.83 -3.00
CA LEU A 100 13.68 -9.74 -2.01
C LEU A 100 13.49 -8.37 -2.67
N GLU A 101 14.20 -8.10 -3.77
CA GLU A 101 14.07 -6.83 -4.50
C GLU A 101 12.65 -6.63 -5.06
N LYS A 102 12.03 -7.70 -5.58
CA LYS A 102 10.62 -7.65 -6.01
C LYS A 102 9.66 -7.40 -4.86
N LEU A 103 9.93 -7.96 -3.68
CA LEU A 103 9.12 -7.73 -2.49
C LEU A 103 9.20 -6.26 -2.04
N GLU A 104 10.39 -5.67 -2.05
CA GLU A 104 10.56 -4.24 -1.75
C GLU A 104 9.85 -3.35 -2.77
N GLN A 105 9.96 -3.66 -4.07
CA GLN A 105 9.24 -2.96 -5.13
C GLN A 105 7.72 -3.06 -4.93
N ALA A 106 7.21 -4.23 -4.58
CA ALA A 106 5.79 -4.44 -4.30
C ALA A 106 5.34 -3.61 -3.08
N LYS A 107 6.11 -3.59 -1.99
CA LYS A 107 5.82 -2.76 -0.79
C LYS A 107 5.76 -1.27 -1.12
N MET A 108 6.72 -0.77 -1.91
CA MET A 108 6.76 0.62 -2.36
C MET A 108 5.53 0.98 -3.22
N GLN A 109 5.11 0.06 -4.12
CA GLN A 109 3.90 0.25 -4.93
C GLN A 109 2.63 0.23 -4.07
N THR A 110 2.52 -0.69 -3.11
CA THR A 110 1.38 -0.75 -2.17
C THR A 110 1.29 0.53 -1.33
N ALA A 111 2.42 1.04 -0.84
CA ALA A 111 2.44 2.28 -0.07
C ALA A 111 2.02 3.51 -0.90
N ARG A 112 2.37 3.55 -2.19
CA ARG A 112 1.91 4.59 -3.12
C ARG A 112 0.42 4.46 -3.42
N ALA A 113 -0.06 3.25 -3.73
CA ALA A 113 -1.46 2.98 -3.98
C ALA A 113 -2.35 3.32 -2.77
N ARG A 114 -1.93 2.99 -1.54
CA ARG A 114 -2.65 3.39 -0.33
C ARG A 114 -2.75 4.92 -0.17
N ARG A 115 -1.69 5.66 -0.48
CA ARG A 115 -1.71 7.13 -0.45
C ARG A 115 -2.67 7.69 -1.51
N GLU A 116 -2.68 7.12 -2.71
CA GLU A 116 -3.60 7.52 -3.79
C GLU A 116 -5.06 7.19 -3.46
N GLU A 117 -5.34 6.03 -2.86
CA GLU A 117 -6.68 5.67 -2.39
C GLU A 117 -7.16 6.59 -1.27
N ALA A 118 -6.27 6.98 -0.35
CA ALA A 118 -6.61 7.89 0.73
C ALA A 118 -6.83 9.33 0.24
N LEU A 119 -6.08 9.78 -0.78
CA LEU A 119 -6.38 11.00 -1.54
C LEU A 119 -7.75 10.91 -2.22
N ALA A 120 -8.06 9.78 -2.88
CA ALA A 120 -9.34 9.57 -3.57
C ALA A 120 -10.54 9.56 -2.61
N LYS A 121 -10.34 9.07 -1.38
CA LYS A 121 -11.34 9.11 -0.29
C LYS A 121 -11.45 10.49 0.38
N GLY A 122 -10.64 11.48 -0.03
CA GLY A 122 -10.66 12.83 0.51
C GLY A 122 -10.07 12.97 1.92
N ARG A 123 -9.28 11.98 2.38
CA ARG A 123 -8.66 11.99 3.72
C ARG A 123 -7.42 12.88 3.77
N TYR A 124 -6.68 12.95 2.67
CA TYR A 124 -5.49 13.78 2.54
C TYR A 124 -5.67 14.81 1.43
N ILE A 125 -4.92 15.90 1.55
CA ILE A 125 -4.75 16.92 0.51
C ILE A 125 -3.26 17.22 0.37
N PHE A 126 -2.82 17.64 -0.81
CA PHE A 126 -1.45 18.12 -0.97
C PHE A 126 -1.25 19.39 -0.15
N ALA A 127 -0.14 19.46 0.60
CA ALA A 127 0.14 20.59 1.49
C ALA A 127 0.21 21.92 0.72
N ASP A 128 0.76 21.92 -0.50
CA ASP A 128 0.84 23.11 -1.35
C ASP A 128 -0.54 23.61 -1.78
N ASP A 129 -1.45 22.69 -2.15
CA ASP A 129 -2.83 23.02 -2.52
C ASP A 129 -3.60 23.55 -1.30
N ALA A 130 -3.43 22.89 -0.14
CA ALA A 130 -4.02 23.33 1.12
C ALA A 130 -3.58 24.76 1.47
N LYS A 131 -2.27 25.02 1.40
CA LYS A 131 -1.68 26.33 1.67
C LYS A 131 -2.22 27.40 0.71
N ALA A 132 -2.35 27.08 -0.57
CA ALA A 132 -2.90 27.99 -1.57
C ALA A 132 -4.38 28.32 -1.30
N GLU A 133 -5.21 27.33 -1.01
CA GLU A 133 -6.63 27.53 -0.68
C GLU A 133 -6.80 28.36 0.61
N ILE A 134 -6.07 28.01 1.68
CA ILE A 134 -6.11 28.75 2.95
C ILE A 134 -5.67 30.20 2.73
N THR A 135 -4.56 30.43 2.01
CA THR A 135 -4.07 31.78 1.72
C THR A 135 -5.12 32.59 0.97
N ARG A 136 -5.81 31.97 -0.01
CA ARG A 136 -6.88 32.63 -0.77
C ARG A 136 -8.07 32.98 0.13
N ALA A 137 -8.53 32.03 0.95
CA ALA A 137 -9.65 32.24 1.87
C ALA A 137 -9.36 33.38 2.87
N VAL A 138 -8.17 33.35 3.47
CA VAL A 138 -7.71 34.38 4.41
C VAL A 138 -7.59 35.75 3.72
N ALA A 139 -7.06 35.81 2.50
CA ALA A 139 -6.99 37.04 1.73
C ALA A 139 -8.37 37.64 1.43
N MET A 140 -9.37 36.80 1.11
CA MET A 140 -10.75 37.26 0.92
C MET A 140 -11.36 37.81 2.22
N ALA A 141 -11.18 37.11 3.34
CA ALA A 141 -11.66 37.58 4.65
C ALA A 141 -11.05 38.94 5.02
N TYR A 142 -9.76 39.13 4.79
CA TYR A 142 -9.11 40.43 5.04
C TYR A 142 -9.64 41.54 4.15
N ARG A 143 -9.92 41.28 2.87
CA ARG A 143 -10.52 42.29 1.98
C ARG A 143 -11.89 42.75 2.47
N VAL A 144 -12.73 41.83 2.94
CA VAL A 144 -14.06 42.15 3.48
C VAL A 144 -13.92 43.03 4.74
N MET A 145 -13.04 42.64 5.66
CA MET A 145 -12.77 43.42 6.86
C MET A 145 -12.23 44.83 6.54
N GLU A 146 -11.28 44.92 5.61
CA GLU A 146 -10.65 46.18 5.21
C GLU A 146 -11.64 47.11 4.48
N GLY A 147 -12.61 46.54 3.75
CA GLY A 147 -13.75 47.27 3.20
C GLY A 147 -14.63 47.91 4.29
N GLY A 148 -14.88 47.19 5.38
CA GLY A 148 -15.66 47.70 6.53
C GLY A 148 -15.02 48.92 7.22
N LEU A 149 -13.70 49.14 7.07
CA LEU A 149 -13.04 50.34 7.61
C LEU A 149 -13.55 51.63 6.94
N ALA A 150 -13.96 51.57 5.67
CA ALA A 150 -14.53 52.72 4.98
C ALA A 150 -15.89 53.12 5.57
N ASP A 151 -16.73 52.13 5.87
CA ASP A 151 -18.03 52.35 6.51
C ASP A 151 -17.86 52.91 7.93
N MET A 152 -16.92 52.36 8.71
CA MET A 152 -16.57 52.89 10.03
C MET A 152 -16.07 54.33 9.94
N ALA A 153 -15.22 54.65 8.96
CA ALA A 153 -14.74 56.01 8.75
C ALA A 153 -15.89 56.97 8.40
N THR A 154 -16.85 56.54 7.57
CA THR A 154 -18.06 57.32 7.25
C THR A 154 -18.86 57.63 8.51
N TYR A 155 -19.13 56.61 9.33
CA TYR A 155 -19.89 56.74 10.57
C TYR A 155 -19.20 57.70 11.56
N LEU A 156 -17.91 57.51 11.80
CA LEU A 156 -17.12 58.34 12.71
C LEU A 156 -16.99 59.79 12.21
N ALA A 157 -16.84 60.00 10.89
CA ALA A 157 -16.79 61.34 10.31
C ALA A 157 -18.09 62.11 10.57
N GLY A 158 -19.24 61.46 10.44
CA GLY A 158 -20.54 62.05 10.73
C GLY A 158 -20.75 62.36 12.23
N GLN A 159 -20.23 61.52 13.11
CA GLN A 159 -20.40 61.68 14.57
C GLN A 159 -19.47 62.75 15.17
N PHE A 160 -18.24 62.86 14.68
CA PHE A 160 -17.20 63.72 15.24
C PHE A 160 -16.90 64.95 14.38
N GLU A 161 -17.57 65.11 13.24
CA GLU A 161 -17.37 66.21 12.27
C GLU A 161 -15.92 66.34 11.78
N VAL A 162 -15.20 65.22 11.72
CA VAL A 162 -13.81 65.15 11.24
C VAL A 162 -13.79 64.63 9.79
N PRO A 163 -12.85 65.06 8.93
CA PRO A 163 -12.76 64.54 7.56
C PRO A 163 -12.62 63.02 7.50
N GLN A 164 -13.54 62.36 6.80
CA GLN A 164 -13.56 60.90 6.63
C GLN A 164 -12.24 60.35 6.09
N ARG A 165 -11.62 61.05 5.14
CA ARG A 165 -10.35 60.64 4.52
C ARG A 165 -9.25 60.44 5.56
N ASP A 166 -9.19 61.34 6.54
CA ASP A 166 -8.13 61.33 7.55
C ASP A 166 -8.38 60.20 8.56
N ILE A 167 -9.64 59.98 8.97
CA ILE A 167 -10.04 58.84 9.80
C ILE A 167 -9.70 57.51 9.10
N LEU A 168 -10.10 57.37 7.83
CA LEU A 168 -9.84 56.16 7.05
C LEU A 168 -8.33 55.89 6.92
N HIS A 169 -7.53 56.93 6.67
CA HIS A 169 -6.08 56.82 6.62
C HIS A 169 -5.50 56.29 7.94
N HIS A 170 -5.96 56.83 9.08
CA HIS A 170 -5.52 56.38 10.41
C HIS A 170 -5.96 54.95 10.72
N LEU A 171 -7.21 54.58 10.39
CA LEU A 171 -7.72 53.22 10.57
C LEU A 171 -6.93 52.21 9.73
N GLN A 172 -6.71 52.49 8.45
CA GLN A 172 -5.92 51.62 7.56
C GLN A 172 -4.46 51.51 8.01
N LYS A 173 -3.86 52.60 8.50
CA LYS A 173 -2.51 52.56 9.06
C LYS A 173 -2.45 51.68 10.31
N SER A 174 -3.32 51.93 11.29
CA SER A 174 -3.39 51.13 12.52
C SER A 174 -3.63 49.65 12.23
N PHE A 175 -4.53 49.35 11.29
CA PHE A 175 -4.80 47.97 10.88
C PHE A 175 -3.58 47.28 10.25
N ARG A 176 -2.85 47.97 9.37
CA ARG A 176 -1.60 47.44 8.80
C ARG A 176 -0.55 47.19 9.88
N ASP A 177 -0.41 48.08 10.85
CA ASP A 177 0.55 47.92 11.95
C ASP A 177 0.20 46.74 12.86
N VAL A 178 -1.10 46.53 13.16
CA VAL A 178 -1.58 45.34 13.88
C VAL A 178 -1.27 44.06 13.09
N ARG A 179 -1.55 44.05 11.78
CA ARG A 179 -1.26 42.90 10.92
C ARG A 179 0.23 42.57 10.84
N ALA A 180 1.09 43.58 10.74
CA ALA A 180 2.54 43.36 10.71
C ALA A 180 3.05 42.71 12.00
N ARG A 181 2.57 43.17 13.17
CA ARG A 181 2.91 42.58 14.46
C ARG A 181 2.40 41.14 14.61
N ALA A 182 1.15 40.88 14.23
CA ALA A 182 0.59 39.54 14.27
C ALA A 182 1.34 38.58 13.33
N ALA A 183 1.66 39.03 12.10
CA ALA A 183 2.43 38.24 11.14
C ALA A 183 3.83 37.88 11.65
N GLN A 184 4.49 38.78 12.40
CA GLN A 184 5.76 38.44 13.04
C GLN A 184 5.58 37.33 14.07
N SER A 185 4.60 37.47 14.97
CA SER A 185 4.32 36.45 15.99
C SER A 185 4.00 35.07 15.39
N PHE A 186 3.30 35.02 14.25
CA PHE A 186 3.02 33.75 13.58
C PHE A 186 4.26 33.14 12.92
N ARG A 187 5.17 33.97 12.37
CA ARG A 187 6.45 33.47 11.85
C ARG A 187 7.29 32.84 12.96
N ASP A 188 7.37 33.52 14.11
CA ASP A 188 8.09 33.01 15.27
C ASP A 188 7.48 31.69 15.81
N ALA A 189 6.15 31.52 15.69
CA ALA A 189 5.47 30.29 16.08
C ALA A 189 5.74 29.12 15.12
N VAL A 190 5.78 29.37 13.80
CA VAL A 190 6.06 28.35 12.78
C VAL A 190 7.45 27.74 12.96
N ASP A 191 8.44 28.54 13.34
CA ASP A 191 9.80 28.05 13.59
C ASP A 191 9.86 27.04 14.77
N ASN A 192 8.81 26.98 15.60
CA ASN A 192 8.70 26.07 16.74
C ASN A 192 7.74 24.89 16.50
N GLU A 193 7.12 24.78 15.33
CA GLU A 193 6.22 23.68 14.97
C GLU A 193 6.95 22.55 14.24
N PRO A 194 6.60 21.27 14.50
CA PRO A 194 7.16 20.15 13.77
C PRO A 194 6.73 20.17 12.30
N ALA A 195 7.68 19.96 11.38
CA ALA A 195 7.42 20.00 9.93
C ALA A 195 6.47 18.90 9.44
N HIS A 196 6.38 17.79 10.17
CA HIS A 196 5.55 16.65 9.84
C HIS A 196 4.82 16.15 11.10
N ILE A 197 3.57 15.72 10.90
CA ILE A 197 2.74 15.10 11.93
C ILE A 197 2.57 13.62 11.54
N THR A 198 2.73 12.72 12.50
CA THR A 198 2.50 11.28 12.32
C THR A 198 0.99 10.99 12.30
N ASP A 199 0.55 10.08 11.41
CA ASP A 199 -0.85 9.62 11.39
C ASP A 199 -0.96 8.29 12.15
N ASP A 200 -1.36 8.37 13.42
CA ASP A 200 -1.46 7.22 14.35
C ASP A 200 -2.34 6.07 13.83
N LEU A 201 -3.22 6.33 12.84
CA LEU A 201 -4.11 5.32 12.26
C LEU A 201 -3.43 4.43 11.21
N MET A 202 -2.25 4.79 10.68
CA MET A 202 -1.49 3.91 9.79
C MET A 202 -0.61 2.91 10.56
N ASP A 203 -0.21 3.24 11.79
CA ASP A 203 0.64 2.37 12.61
C ASP A 203 -0.15 1.21 13.22
N ALA A 204 -1.46 1.41 13.49
CA ALA A 204 -2.35 0.35 14.00
C ALA A 204 -2.48 -0.85 13.04
N ASP A 205 -2.45 -0.63 11.73
CA ASP A 205 -2.49 -1.71 10.73
C ASP A 205 -1.14 -2.46 10.60
N SER A 206 -0.08 -1.99 11.25
CA SER A 206 1.25 -2.64 11.25
C SER A 206 1.60 -3.40 12.52
N GLU A 207 0.78 -3.27 13.58
CA GLU A 207 0.97 -3.99 14.84
C GLU A 207 0.27 -5.36 14.88
N ASP A 208 -0.69 -5.62 14.01
CA ASP A 208 -1.43 -6.91 13.95
C ASP A 208 -0.66 -8.06 13.27
N ASP A 209 0.58 -7.83 12.82
CA ASP A 209 1.41 -8.79 12.09
C ASP A 209 2.69 -9.24 12.86
N GLN A 210 2.76 -9.02 14.19
CA GLN A 210 3.86 -9.52 15.06
C GLN A 210 3.47 -10.77 15.87
#